data_AF-A0A8T3MWF6-F1
#
_entry.id   AF-A0A8T3MWF6-F1
#
_cell.length_a   1.000
_cell.length_b   1.000
_cell.length_c   1.000
_cell.angle_alpha   90.00
_cell.angle_beta   90.00
_cell.angle_gamma   90.00
#
_symmetry.space_group_name_H-M   'P 1'
#
loop_
_entity.id
_entity.type
_entity.pdbx_description
1 polymer ?
#
loop_
_entity_poly.entity_id
_entity_poly.type
_entity_poly.pdbx_seq_one_letter_code
_entity_poly.pdbx_strand_id
1 'polypeptide(L)'
;MARAKRTDRAEARRRHRATFADQPDLDPAANDGVPDAPIAASARAVANAAPARSGPANPPLTRPSLSGAFRSSFRPIDIRGDLRALPRLVTHWSFFVPVVLTGLAVVLFQYFPKDGLAAAFFGYFSGVTPFGAVLFAGFFAPRASWLVGALVSIVAALFLAASLTVQYGSLPDDQFIDTGVNQVSLVSTNVAKAEIPQFVTQALTVGAIYGAFFAAAAAWYRRFLNRASPNRQRPSTPTSRRPDGKVPKKNQQRPILARRR
;
A
#
# COMPACT_ATOMS: atom_id res chain seq x y z
N MET A 1 19.19 52.45 10.69
CA MET A 1 19.53 51.01 10.85
C MET A 1 18.25 50.16 11.06
N ALA A 2 17.40 49.96 10.03
CA ALA A 2 16.08 49.30 10.21
C ALA A 2 15.66 48.40 9.03
N ARG A 3 16.60 47.69 8.39
CA ARG A 3 16.35 46.85 7.20
C ARG A 3 16.86 45.40 7.32
N ALA A 4 17.06 44.89 8.53
CA ALA A 4 17.51 43.50 8.74
C ALA A 4 16.36 42.55 9.14
N LYS A 5 15.37 43.03 9.91
CA LYS A 5 14.34 42.15 10.50
C LYS A 5 13.29 41.58 9.53
N ARG A 6 13.23 42.07 8.28
CA ARG A 6 12.27 41.60 7.26
C ARG A 6 12.80 40.43 6.43
N THR A 7 14.12 40.24 6.37
CA THR A 7 14.75 39.13 5.62
C THR A 7 14.67 37.82 6.40
N ASP A 8 14.83 37.86 7.72
CA ASP A 8 14.85 36.64 8.56
C ASP A 8 13.55 35.83 8.47
N ARG A 9 12.39 36.49 8.41
CA ARG A 9 11.09 35.81 8.28
C ARG A 9 10.89 35.23 6.88
N ALA A 10 11.37 35.92 5.84
CA ALA A 10 11.30 35.44 4.48
C ALA A 10 12.26 34.25 4.27
N GLU A 11 13.44 34.32 4.87
CA GLU A 11 14.44 33.27 4.85
C GLU A 11 14.02 32.05 5.68
N ALA A 12 13.38 32.24 6.83
CA ALA A 12 12.77 31.16 7.60
C ALA A 12 11.67 30.44 6.79
N ARG A 13 10.85 31.17 6.03
CA ARG A 13 9.86 30.56 5.11
C ARG A 13 10.53 29.82 3.97
N ARG A 14 11.64 30.32 3.45
CA ARG A 14 12.41 29.68 2.38
C ARG A 14 13.06 28.39 2.87
N ARG A 15 13.68 28.41 4.05
CA ARG A 15 14.25 27.22 4.71
C ARG A 15 13.18 26.21 5.08
N HIS A 16 12.03 26.66 5.60
CA HIS A 16 10.90 25.77 5.87
C HIS A 16 10.41 25.08 4.58
N ARG A 17 10.20 25.82 3.49
CA ARG A 17 9.86 25.22 2.18
C ARG A 17 10.93 24.27 1.67
N ALA A 18 12.21 24.58 1.87
CA ALA A 18 13.31 23.71 1.50
C ALA A 18 13.29 22.41 2.32
N THR A 19 13.03 22.45 3.64
CA THR A 19 12.91 21.23 4.46
C THR A 19 11.71 20.35 4.11
N PHE A 20 10.63 20.92 3.56
CA PHE A 20 9.51 20.14 3.02
C PHE A 20 9.74 19.66 1.58
N ALA A 21 10.67 20.27 0.84
CA ALA A 21 11.08 19.83 -0.50
C ALA A 21 12.19 18.75 -0.45
N ASP A 22 13.03 18.78 0.59
CA ASP A 22 14.11 17.80 0.86
C ASP A 22 13.68 16.64 1.78
N GLN A 23 12.44 16.66 2.28
CA GLN A 23 11.91 15.46 2.93
C GLN A 23 11.67 14.46 1.79
N PRO A 24 12.38 13.33 1.72
CA PRO A 24 12.11 12.33 0.69
C PRO A 24 10.69 11.84 0.92
N ASP A 25 9.78 12.34 0.11
CA ASP A 25 8.42 11.86 -0.02
C ASP A 25 8.48 10.34 -0.01
N LEU A 26 7.85 9.74 1.00
CA LEU A 26 7.48 8.34 0.98
C LEU A 26 6.29 8.12 0.02
N ASP A 27 6.35 8.78 -1.14
CA ASP A 27 5.44 8.72 -2.29
C ASP A 27 6.30 8.74 -3.58
N PRO A 28 6.75 7.59 -4.10
CA PRO A 28 7.48 7.55 -5.35
C PRO A 28 6.49 7.45 -6.52
N ALA A 29 5.86 8.57 -6.85
CA ALA A 29 4.99 8.68 -8.02
C ALA A 29 4.98 10.06 -8.68
N ALA A 30 6.13 10.74 -8.77
CA ALA A 30 6.41 11.73 -9.82
C ALA A 30 7.85 12.24 -9.72
N ASN A 31 8.80 11.57 -10.38
CA ASN A 31 9.80 12.25 -11.22
C ASN A 31 10.61 11.23 -12.04
N ASP A 32 11.12 11.72 -13.17
CA ASP A 32 12.21 11.18 -14.01
C ASP A 32 11.82 10.33 -15.23
N GLY A 33 12.00 10.94 -16.42
CA GLY A 33 12.09 10.20 -17.68
C GLY A 33 11.80 10.95 -18.99
N VAL A 34 12.11 12.24 -19.15
CA VAL A 34 12.21 12.85 -20.49
C VAL A 34 13.59 13.51 -20.63
N PRO A 35 14.46 13.05 -21.54
CA PRO A 35 15.68 13.76 -21.88
C PRO A 35 15.39 14.94 -22.82
N ASP A 36 15.91 16.10 -22.45
CA ASP A 36 16.06 17.30 -23.29
C ASP A 36 16.88 17.00 -24.55
N ALA A 37 16.43 17.52 -25.69
CA ALA A 37 17.25 17.76 -26.87
C ALA A 37 16.89 19.13 -27.47
N PRO A 38 17.86 19.90 -27.98
CA PRO A 38 17.82 21.36 -27.98
C PRO A 38 17.06 21.99 -29.15
N ILE A 39 16.55 23.18 -28.90
CA ILE A 39 15.93 24.10 -29.87
C ILE A 39 17.02 24.82 -30.66
N ALA A 40 16.94 24.80 -32.01
CA ALA A 40 17.51 25.83 -32.87
C ALA A 40 16.75 25.92 -34.20
N ALA A 41 16.00 27.01 -34.41
CA ALA A 41 15.94 27.79 -35.66
C ALA A 41 14.83 28.86 -35.59
N SER A 42 15.28 30.10 -35.37
CA SER A 42 14.96 31.30 -36.16
C SER A 42 13.55 31.50 -36.72
N ALA A 43 12.81 32.44 -36.12
CA ALA A 43 11.99 33.40 -36.88
C ALA A 43 11.79 34.70 -36.09
N ARG A 44 12.35 35.79 -36.63
CA ARG A 44 12.08 37.18 -36.21
C ARG A 44 10.62 37.53 -36.48
N ALA A 45 9.93 38.10 -35.51
CA ALA A 45 8.77 38.96 -35.76
C ALA A 45 8.56 39.98 -34.62
N VAL A 46 9.05 41.20 -34.89
CA VAL A 46 8.50 42.53 -34.61
C VAL A 46 7.69 42.73 -33.31
N ALA A 47 8.24 43.60 -32.45
CA ALA A 47 7.57 44.22 -31.32
C ALA A 47 6.41 45.13 -31.78
N ASN A 48 5.24 44.99 -31.15
CA ASN A 48 4.22 46.05 -31.05
C ASN A 48 3.48 45.91 -29.72
N ALA A 49 3.20 47.06 -29.11
CA ALA A 49 2.74 47.25 -27.75
C ALA A 49 1.26 46.83 -27.50
N ALA A 50 1.02 46.33 -26.28
CA ALA A 50 -0.17 46.18 -25.43
C ALA A 50 -1.61 46.34 -26.02
N PRO A 51 -2.59 45.53 -25.53
CA PRO A 51 -3.22 45.84 -24.24
C PRO A 51 -3.36 44.64 -23.29
N ALA A 52 -3.59 44.95 -22.01
CA ALA A 52 -3.71 44.04 -20.87
C ALA A 52 -4.68 42.87 -21.14
N ARG A 53 -4.14 41.64 -21.19
CA ARG A 53 -4.94 40.41 -21.10
C ARG A 53 -5.09 40.03 -19.63
N SER A 54 -6.34 39.90 -19.23
CA SER A 54 -6.82 39.13 -18.10
C SER A 54 -5.90 37.93 -17.81
N GLY A 55 -5.43 37.85 -16.56
CA GLY A 55 -4.66 36.70 -16.09
C GLY A 55 -5.41 35.39 -16.30
N PRO A 56 -4.71 34.25 -16.44
CA PRO A 56 -5.33 32.98 -16.74
C PRO A 56 -6.37 32.66 -15.67
N ALA A 57 -7.63 32.62 -16.09
CA ALA A 57 -8.69 31.99 -15.31
C ALA A 57 -8.19 30.60 -14.93
N ASN A 58 -8.21 30.28 -13.64
CA ASN A 58 -7.97 28.92 -13.17
C ASN A 58 -8.78 27.97 -14.07
N PRO A 59 -8.16 26.98 -14.74
CA PRO A 59 -8.92 26.05 -15.54
C PRO A 59 -10.00 25.44 -14.64
N PRO A 60 -11.25 25.30 -15.13
CA PRO A 60 -12.30 24.66 -14.35
C PRO A 60 -11.76 23.31 -13.87
N LEU A 61 -11.95 23.00 -12.58
CA LEU A 61 -11.63 21.71 -12.00
C LEU A 61 -12.47 20.65 -12.73
N THR A 62 -11.98 20.19 -13.87
CA THR A 62 -12.62 19.16 -14.68
C THR A 62 -12.73 17.94 -13.80
N ARG A 63 -13.96 17.57 -13.45
CA ARG A 63 -14.23 16.40 -12.62
C ARG A 63 -13.50 15.22 -13.25
N PRO A 64 -12.66 14.47 -12.52
CA PRO A 64 -12.00 13.30 -13.06
C PRO A 64 -13.05 12.36 -13.64
N SER A 65 -12.98 12.07 -14.94
CA SER A 65 -13.88 11.10 -15.55
C SER A 65 -13.56 9.72 -15.00
N LEU A 66 -14.58 8.89 -14.78
CA LEU A 66 -14.40 7.50 -14.30
C LEU A 66 -13.47 6.70 -15.24
N SER A 67 -13.59 6.94 -16.55
CA SER A 67 -12.73 6.37 -17.57
C SER A 67 -11.29 6.87 -17.48
N GLY A 68 -11.07 8.14 -17.14
CA GLY A 68 -9.74 8.70 -16.85
C GLY A 68 -9.12 8.10 -15.59
N ALA A 69 -9.91 7.93 -14.52
CA ALA A 69 -9.48 7.27 -13.28
C ALA A 69 -9.09 5.80 -13.51
N PHE A 70 -9.86 5.09 -14.33
CA PHE A 70 -9.57 3.72 -14.75
C PHE A 70 -8.26 3.63 -15.54
N ARG A 71 -8.10 4.41 -16.62
CA ARG A 71 -6.88 4.36 -17.44
C ARG A 71 -5.63 4.77 -16.66
N SER A 72 -5.73 5.79 -15.82
CA SER A 72 -4.60 6.22 -14.97
C SER A 72 -4.24 5.23 -13.85
N SER A 73 -5.11 4.26 -13.54
CA SER A 73 -4.84 3.19 -12.56
C SER A 73 -3.85 2.12 -12.99
N PHE A 74 -3.59 2.00 -14.29
CA PHE A 74 -2.49 1.19 -14.79
C PHE A 74 -1.15 1.90 -14.59
N ARG A 75 -0.15 1.16 -14.11
CA ARG A 75 1.25 1.61 -13.99
C ARG A 75 2.13 0.62 -14.76
N PRO A 76 3.15 1.11 -15.49
CA PRO A 76 4.19 0.23 -16.02
C PRO A 76 4.83 -0.62 -14.92
N ILE A 77 5.15 -1.87 -15.23
CA ILE A 77 5.84 -2.77 -14.31
C ILE A 77 7.33 -2.46 -14.37
N ASP A 78 7.91 -2.04 -13.26
CA ASP A 78 9.36 -1.84 -13.10
C ASP A 78 9.95 -3.03 -12.33
N ILE A 79 10.32 -4.08 -13.06
CA ILE A 79 10.86 -5.32 -12.48
C ILE A 79 12.13 -5.05 -11.65
N ARG A 80 13.00 -4.16 -12.13
CA ARG A 80 14.29 -3.89 -11.48
C ARG A 80 14.11 -3.09 -10.19
N GLY A 81 13.29 -2.04 -10.24
CA GLY A 81 12.95 -1.26 -9.06
C GLY A 81 12.22 -2.08 -7.99
N ASP A 82 11.32 -2.97 -8.43
CA ASP A 82 10.56 -3.84 -7.54
C ASP A 82 11.45 -4.92 -6.87
N LEU A 83 12.43 -5.48 -7.56
CA LEU A 83 13.40 -6.40 -6.94
C LEU A 83 14.34 -5.70 -5.95
N ARG A 84 14.79 -4.48 -6.26
CA ARG A 84 15.60 -3.67 -5.32
C ARG A 84 14.80 -3.29 -4.07
N ALA A 85 13.48 -3.27 -4.17
CA ALA A 85 12.58 -2.98 -3.07
C ALA A 85 12.33 -4.14 -2.10
N LEU A 86 12.64 -5.37 -2.52
CA LEU A 86 12.29 -6.60 -1.83
C LEU A 86 12.64 -6.63 -0.34
N PRO A 87 13.86 -6.29 0.12
CA PRO A 87 14.18 -6.39 1.55
C PRO A 87 13.29 -5.49 2.41
N ARG A 88 12.99 -4.28 1.93
CA ARG A 88 12.06 -3.36 2.62
C ARG A 88 10.62 -3.87 2.59
N LEU A 89 10.27 -4.62 1.55
CA LEU A 89 8.93 -5.15 1.32
C LEU A 89 8.60 -6.29 2.28
N VAL A 90 9.55 -7.21 2.51
CA VAL A 90 9.41 -8.33 3.45
C VAL A 90 9.27 -7.83 4.89
N THR A 91 9.84 -6.67 5.22
CA THR A 91 9.66 -6.03 6.53
C THR A 91 8.39 -5.19 6.66
N HIS A 92 7.59 -5.04 5.61
CA HIS A 92 6.41 -4.17 5.62
C HIS A 92 5.16 -4.92 6.14
N TRP A 93 4.23 -4.18 6.77
CA TRP A 93 2.97 -4.73 7.28
C TRP A 93 2.13 -5.44 6.22
N SER A 94 2.25 -5.01 4.95
CA SER A 94 1.59 -5.66 3.82
C SER A 94 2.06 -7.09 3.56
N PHE A 95 3.25 -7.46 4.04
CA PHE A 95 3.75 -8.83 3.97
C PHE A 95 3.43 -9.59 5.26
N PHE A 96 3.72 -8.98 6.42
CA PHE A 96 3.54 -9.65 7.72
C PHE A 96 2.09 -10.03 8.03
N VAL A 97 1.12 -9.15 7.78
CA VAL A 97 -0.29 -9.43 8.13
C VAL A 97 -0.81 -10.66 7.39
N PRO A 98 -0.66 -10.77 6.05
CA PRO A 98 -1.01 -12.00 5.34
C PRO A 98 -0.32 -13.24 5.88
N VAL A 99 0.99 -13.17 6.15
CA VAL A 99 1.79 -14.31 6.63
C VAL A 99 1.33 -14.80 8.02
N VAL A 100 1.00 -13.87 8.91
CA VAL A 100 0.43 -14.22 10.22
C VAL A 100 -0.94 -14.86 10.06
N LEU A 101 -1.78 -14.34 9.17
CA LEU A 101 -3.11 -14.92 8.89
C LEU A 101 -3.01 -16.31 8.28
N THR A 102 -2.04 -16.57 7.40
CA THR A 102 -1.81 -17.91 6.83
C THR A 102 -1.37 -18.89 7.92
N GLY A 103 -0.41 -18.50 8.76
CA GLY A 103 0.03 -19.34 9.87
C GLY A 103 -1.09 -19.63 10.87
N LEU A 104 -1.88 -18.61 11.23
CA LEU A 104 -3.04 -18.75 12.10
C LEU A 104 -4.09 -19.69 11.49
N ALA A 105 -4.33 -19.61 10.19
CA ALA A 105 -5.29 -20.48 9.52
C ALA A 105 -4.88 -21.95 9.57
N VAL A 106 -3.59 -22.24 9.41
CA VAL A 106 -3.04 -23.59 9.60
C VAL A 106 -3.26 -24.09 11.02
N VAL A 107 -2.91 -23.26 12.01
CA VAL A 107 -3.07 -23.63 13.43
C VAL A 107 -4.54 -23.91 13.75
N LEU A 108 -5.45 -23.00 13.41
CA LEU A 108 -6.88 -23.16 13.69
C LEU A 108 -7.45 -24.43 13.06
N PHE A 109 -7.11 -24.70 11.80
CA PHE A 109 -7.58 -25.89 11.11
C PHE A 109 -7.10 -27.18 11.75
N GLN A 110 -5.86 -27.19 12.23
CA GLN A 110 -5.26 -28.36 12.86
C GLN A 110 -5.87 -28.68 14.23
N TYR A 111 -6.26 -27.66 15.01
CA TYR A 111 -6.91 -27.84 16.31
C TYR A 111 -8.43 -28.05 16.19
N PHE A 112 -9.07 -27.52 15.15
CA PHE A 112 -10.52 -27.57 14.95
C PHE A 112 -10.91 -28.08 13.55
N PRO A 113 -10.49 -29.29 13.12
CA PRO A 113 -10.68 -29.76 11.75
C PRO A 113 -12.14 -30.00 11.35
N LYS A 114 -13.04 -30.16 12.33
CA LYS A 114 -14.49 -30.35 12.12
C LYS A 114 -15.27 -29.04 12.07
N ASP A 115 -14.63 -27.93 12.45
CA ASP A 115 -15.27 -26.62 12.38
C ASP A 115 -15.22 -26.10 10.93
N GLY A 116 -16.41 -25.97 10.32
CA GLY A 116 -16.55 -25.44 8.96
C GLY A 116 -15.96 -24.03 8.82
N LEU A 117 -15.96 -23.23 9.88
CA LEU A 117 -15.35 -21.90 9.86
C LEU A 117 -13.82 -21.99 9.79
N ALA A 118 -13.20 -22.88 10.57
CA ALA A 118 -11.76 -23.12 10.52
C ALA A 118 -11.32 -23.67 9.16
N ALA A 119 -12.09 -24.59 8.59
CA ALA A 119 -11.86 -25.12 7.23
C ALA A 119 -12.00 -24.04 6.16
N ALA A 120 -13.03 -23.19 6.22
CA ALA A 120 -13.20 -22.08 5.28
C ALA A 120 -12.08 -21.03 5.41
N PHE A 121 -11.67 -20.71 6.63
CA PHE A 121 -10.58 -19.78 6.91
C PHE A 121 -9.24 -20.32 6.38
N PHE A 122 -8.99 -21.62 6.56
CA PHE A 122 -7.85 -22.33 5.96
C PHE A 122 -7.88 -22.28 4.44
N GLY A 123 -8.98 -22.65 3.80
CA GLY A 123 -9.10 -22.61 2.35
C GLY A 123 -8.87 -21.20 1.77
N TYR A 124 -9.33 -20.17 2.49
CA TYR A 124 -9.20 -18.78 2.05
C TYR A 124 -7.79 -18.19 2.24
N PHE A 125 -7.06 -18.55 3.32
CA PHE A 125 -5.75 -17.97 3.63
C PHE A 125 -4.55 -18.89 3.37
N SER A 126 -4.72 -20.21 3.41
CA SER A 126 -3.62 -21.19 3.32
C SER A 126 -3.87 -22.33 2.34
N GLY A 127 -5.01 -22.33 1.65
CA GLY A 127 -5.30 -23.30 0.60
C GLY A 127 -4.34 -23.18 -0.59
N VAL A 128 -4.53 -24.03 -1.60
CA VAL A 128 -3.70 -24.08 -2.83
C VAL A 128 -3.58 -22.69 -3.48
N THR A 129 -4.65 -21.90 -3.43
CA THR A 129 -4.65 -20.49 -3.82
C THR A 129 -5.12 -19.64 -2.64
N PRO A 130 -4.21 -18.98 -1.91
CA PRO A 130 -4.53 -18.23 -0.69
C PRO A 130 -5.13 -16.85 -1.03
N PHE A 131 -6.35 -16.83 -1.56
CA PHE A 131 -7.01 -15.62 -2.06
C PHE A 131 -7.04 -14.49 -1.03
N GLY A 132 -7.38 -14.79 0.22
CA GLY A 132 -7.41 -13.83 1.30
C GLY A 132 -6.05 -13.19 1.51
N ALA A 133 -5.02 -14.01 1.74
CA ALA A 133 -3.67 -13.55 2.02
C ALA A 133 -3.14 -12.65 0.88
N VAL A 134 -3.35 -13.08 -0.36
CA VAL A 134 -2.88 -12.37 -1.57
C VAL A 134 -3.61 -11.03 -1.76
N LEU A 135 -4.93 -10.98 -1.52
CA LEU A 135 -5.70 -9.74 -1.63
C LEU A 135 -5.25 -8.72 -0.58
N PHE A 136 -5.06 -9.15 0.68
CA PHE A 136 -4.52 -8.31 1.75
C PHE A 136 -3.12 -7.81 1.40
N ALA A 137 -2.25 -8.70 0.89
CA ALA A 137 -0.91 -8.37 0.46
C ALA A 137 -0.89 -7.28 -0.60
N GLY A 138 -1.66 -7.46 -1.67
CA GLY A 138 -1.76 -6.51 -2.77
C GLY A 138 -2.40 -5.19 -2.36
N PHE A 139 -3.45 -5.23 -1.55
CA PHE A 139 -4.18 -4.03 -1.14
C PHE A 139 -3.33 -3.13 -0.24
N PHE A 140 -2.50 -3.68 0.65
CA PHE A 140 -1.65 -2.87 1.53
C PHE A 140 -0.25 -2.60 0.97
N ALA A 141 0.13 -3.22 -0.15
CA ALA A 141 1.45 -3.01 -0.74
C ALA A 141 1.71 -1.54 -1.11
N PRO A 142 2.81 -0.93 -0.64
CA PRO A 142 3.19 0.43 -1.04
C PRO A 142 3.69 0.46 -2.50
N ARG A 143 4.45 -0.57 -2.90
CA ARG A 143 4.99 -0.80 -4.26
C ARG A 143 5.13 -2.32 -4.50
N ALA A 144 5.41 -2.73 -5.74
CA ALA A 144 5.66 -4.13 -6.10
C ALA A 144 4.55 -5.11 -5.67
N SER A 145 3.27 -4.74 -5.80
CA SER A 145 2.16 -5.57 -5.28
C SER A 145 2.11 -6.98 -5.88
N TRP A 146 2.49 -7.13 -7.15
CA TRP A 146 2.63 -8.45 -7.79
C TRP A 146 3.68 -9.31 -7.09
N LEU A 147 4.81 -8.73 -6.70
CA LEU A 147 5.88 -9.44 -6.02
C LEU A 147 5.47 -9.83 -4.59
N VAL A 148 4.80 -8.95 -3.85
CA VAL A 148 4.26 -9.30 -2.51
C VAL A 148 3.28 -10.45 -2.61
N GLY A 149 2.36 -10.40 -3.59
CA GLY A 149 1.39 -11.47 -3.81
C GLY A 149 2.05 -12.81 -4.10
N ALA A 150 3.04 -12.83 -4.99
CA ALA A 150 3.82 -14.03 -5.28
C ALA A 150 4.54 -14.58 -4.03
N LEU A 151 5.21 -13.71 -3.28
CA LEU A 151 5.93 -14.10 -2.06
C LEU A 151 4.98 -14.65 -0.99
N VAL A 152 3.83 -14.01 -0.78
CA VAL A 152 2.82 -14.47 0.19
C VAL A 152 2.24 -15.81 -0.22
N SER A 153 1.98 -16.04 -1.51
CA SER A 153 1.56 -17.36 -1.99
C SER A 153 2.61 -18.44 -1.78
N ILE A 154 3.89 -18.13 -1.98
CA ILE A 154 4.98 -19.08 -1.71
C ILE A 154 5.00 -19.41 -0.20
N VAL A 155 4.88 -18.42 0.66
CA VAL A 155 4.82 -18.64 2.12
C VAL A 155 3.60 -19.47 2.51
N ALA A 156 2.44 -19.19 1.93
CA ALA A 156 1.23 -19.98 2.15
C ALA A 156 1.43 -21.45 1.70
N ALA A 157 2.09 -21.69 0.57
CA ALA A 157 2.43 -23.03 0.11
C ALA A 157 3.38 -23.76 1.09
N LEU A 158 4.31 -23.04 1.74
CA LEU A 158 5.15 -23.60 2.80
C LEU A 158 4.32 -23.96 4.05
N PHE A 159 3.37 -23.10 4.42
CA PHE A 159 2.44 -23.39 5.52
C PHE A 159 1.51 -24.57 5.21
N LEU A 160 1.03 -24.69 3.97
CA LEU A 160 0.27 -25.84 3.48
C LEU A 160 1.12 -27.12 3.53
N ALA A 161 2.38 -27.06 3.08
CA ALA A 161 3.30 -28.19 3.20
C ALA A 161 3.52 -28.58 4.68
N ALA A 162 3.64 -27.60 5.57
CA ALA A 162 3.76 -27.83 7.00
C ALA A 162 2.50 -28.48 7.58
N SER A 163 1.29 -28.06 7.19
CA SER A 163 0.04 -28.66 7.67
C SER A 163 -0.15 -30.11 7.21
N LEU A 164 0.39 -30.47 6.04
CA LEU A 164 0.34 -31.83 5.51
C LEU A 164 1.41 -32.76 6.12
N THR A 165 2.44 -32.21 6.75
CA THR A 165 3.58 -32.98 7.30
C THR A 165 3.58 -33.03 8.83
N VAL A 166 3.08 -31.99 9.49
CA VAL A 166 3.04 -31.87 10.95
C VAL A 166 1.60 -32.05 11.41
N GLN A 167 1.25 -33.28 11.75
CA GLN A 167 -0.03 -33.61 12.34
C GLN A 167 0.12 -33.57 13.86
N TYR A 168 -0.62 -32.68 14.52
CA TYR A 168 -0.61 -32.61 15.98
C TYR A 168 -1.47 -33.75 16.51
N GLY A 169 -0.84 -34.66 17.27
CA GLY A 169 -1.26 -36.05 17.48
C GLY A 169 -2.46 -36.28 18.39
N SER A 170 -3.62 -35.70 18.09
CA SER A 170 -4.88 -35.97 18.79
C SER A 170 -6.06 -36.31 17.89
N LEU A 171 -5.80 -36.64 16.62
CA LEU A 171 -6.85 -37.05 15.69
C LEU A 171 -6.85 -38.58 15.55
N PRO A 172 -7.98 -39.26 15.80
CA PRO A 172 -8.15 -40.69 15.52
C PRO A 172 -7.78 -41.02 14.07
N ASP A 173 -7.11 -42.17 13.86
CA ASP A 173 -6.50 -42.67 12.61
C ASP A 173 -7.50 -42.97 11.46
N ASP A 174 -8.72 -42.45 11.52
CA ASP A 174 -9.86 -42.80 10.67
C ASP A 174 -10.60 -41.57 10.09
N GLN A 175 -10.01 -40.37 10.18
CA GLN A 175 -10.66 -39.12 9.76
C GLN A 175 -10.25 -38.67 8.34
N PHE A 176 -11.21 -38.59 7.43
CA PHE A 176 -11.07 -37.90 6.13
C PHE A 176 -11.19 -36.39 6.34
N ILE A 177 -10.29 -35.59 5.75
CA ILE A 177 -10.47 -34.15 5.63
C ILE A 177 -11.19 -33.87 4.31
N ASP A 178 -12.40 -33.32 4.41
CA ASP A 178 -13.08 -32.73 3.25
C ASP A 178 -12.63 -31.27 3.11
N THR A 179 -11.77 -30.99 2.12
CA THR A 179 -11.34 -29.60 1.81
C THR A 179 -12.31 -28.88 0.87
N GLY A 180 -13.49 -29.45 0.59
CA GLY A 180 -14.52 -28.85 -0.26
C GLY A 180 -14.20 -28.82 -1.76
N VAL A 181 -12.97 -29.19 -2.16
CA VAL A 181 -12.55 -29.37 -3.57
C VAL A 181 -11.96 -30.75 -3.82
N ASN A 182 -11.35 -31.39 -2.80
CA ASN A 182 -10.91 -32.78 -2.81
C ASN A 182 -10.97 -33.36 -1.38
N GLN A 183 -11.36 -34.62 -1.24
CA GLN A 183 -11.26 -35.33 0.04
C GLN A 183 -9.81 -35.80 0.21
N VAL A 184 -9.06 -35.19 1.13
CA VAL A 184 -7.71 -35.65 1.49
C VAL A 184 -7.85 -36.53 2.72
N SER A 185 -7.75 -37.84 2.52
CA SER A 185 -7.70 -38.79 3.63
C SER A 185 -6.41 -38.58 4.41
N LEU A 186 -6.51 -38.32 5.72
CA LEU A 186 -5.34 -38.29 6.60
C LEU A 186 -4.78 -39.70 6.88
N VAL A 187 -5.37 -40.73 6.27
CA VAL A 187 -5.13 -42.13 6.61
C VAL A 187 -4.47 -42.84 5.44
N SER A 188 -3.18 -42.56 5.29
CA SER A 188 -2.13 -43.50 4.90
C SER A 188 -0.88 -42.67 4.71
N THR A 189 0.02 -42.70 5.68
CA THR A 189 1.35 -42.07 5.60
C THR A 189 2.16 -42.52 4.38
N ASN A 190 1.71 -43.53 3.62
CA ASN A 190 2.33 -44.01 2.39
C ASN A 190 1.66 -43.47 1.10
N VAL A 191 0.36 -43.15 1.11
CA VAL A 191 -0.35 -42.54 -0.04
C VAL A 191 -0.29 -41.00 0.03
N ALA A 192 -0.46 -40.42 1.22
CA ALA A 192 -0.32 -38.97 1.41
C ALA A 192 1.09 -38.48 1.04
N LYS A 193 2.15 -39.25 1.33
CA LYS A 193 3.52 -38.91 0.93
C LYS A 193 3.74 -38.87 -0.58
N ALA A 194 2.99 -39.66 -1.36
CA ALA A 194 3.11 -39.67 -2.82
C ALA A 194 2.45 -38.45 -3.47
N GLU A 195 1.38 -37.92 -2.86
CA GLU A 195 0.61 -36.79 -3.41
C GLU A 195 1.04 -35.42 -2.86
N ILE A 196 1.66 -35.37 -1.66
CA ILE A 196 2.20 -34.12 -1.09
C ILE A 196 3.07 -33.35 -2.09
N PRO A 197 4.02 -33.96 -2.83
CA PRO A 197 4.83 -33.26 -3.83
C PRO A 197 3.98 -32.60 -4.91
N GLN A 198 2.90 -33.25 -5.36
CA GLN A 198 2.01 -32.70 -6.38
C GLN A 198 1.23 -31.48 -5.85
N PHE A 199 0.64 -31.57 -4.66
CA PHE A 199 -0.08 -30.44 -4.05
C PHE A 199 0.83 -29.25 -3.77
N VAL A 200 2.02 -29.50 -3.24
CA VAL A 200 3.00 -28.43 -2.97
C VAL A 200 3.52 -27.81 -4.26
N THR A 201 3.82 -28.63 -5.29
CA THR A 201 4.23 -28.13 -6.60
C THR A 201 3.13 -27.29 -7.25
N GLN A 202 1.88 -27.75 -7.16
CA GLN A 202 0.72 -27.00 -7.65
C GLN A 202 0.59 -25.68 -6.90
N ALA A 203 0.60 -25.69 -5.56
CA ALA A 203 0.50 -24.47 -4.75
C ALA A 203 1.63 -23.48 -5.02
N LEU A 204 2.86 -23.95 -5.22
CA LEU A 204 4.01 -23.09 -5.56
C LEU A 204 3.87 -22.49 -6.96
N THR A 205 3.54 -23.30 -7.97
CA THR A 205 3.54 -22.85 -9.37
C THR A 205 2.30 -22.03 -9.68
N VAL A 206 1.14 -22.60 -9.37
CA VAL A 206 -0.18 -22.02 -9.61
C VAL A 206 -0.42 -20.88 -8.64
N GLY A 207 -0.18 -21.10 -7.34
CA GLY A 207 -0.40 -20.11 -6.31
C GLY A 207 0.50 -18.88 -6.46
N ALA A 208 1.76 -19.00 -6.88
CA ALA A 208 2.62 -17.83 -7.10
C ALA A 208 2.14 -16.97 -8.29
N ILE A 209 1.75 -17.61 -9.41
CA ILE A 209 1.24 -16.91 -10.60
C ILE A 209 -0.08 -16.18 -10.27
N TYR A 210 -1.04 -16.89 -9.67
CA TYR A 210 -2.30 -16.28 -9.25
C TYR A 210 -2.07 -15.25 -8.15
N GLY A 211 -1.14 -15.50 -7.22
CA GLY A 211 -0.69 -14.59 -6.20
C GLY A 211 -0.27 -13.24 -6.76
N ALA A 212 0.63 -13.27 -7.75
CA ALA A 212 1.08 -12.08 -8.43
C ALA A 212 -0.07 -11.32 -9.10
N PHE A 213 -0.94 -12.04 -9.81
CA PHE A 213 -2.05 -11.45 -10.55
C PHE A 213 -3.10 -10.81 -9.64
N PHE A 214 -3.58 -11.53 -8.63
CA PHE A 214 -4.62 -11.03 -7.73
C PHE A 214 -4.13 -9.92 -6.82
N ALA A 215 -2.88 -9.96 -6.36
CA ALA A 215 -2.32 -8.85 -5.60
C ALA A 215 -2.14 -7.59 -6.46
N ALA A 216 -1.75 -7.75 -7.74
CA ALA A 216 -1.74 -6.65 -8.69
C ALA A 216 -3.13 -6.06 -8.90
N ALA A 217 -4.16 -6.89 -9.07
CA ALA A 217 -5.55 -6.47 -9.21
C ALA A 217 -6.05 -5.71 -7.96
N ALA A 218 -5.72 -6.19 -6.75
CA ALA A 218 -6.08 -5.51 -5.50
C ALA A 218 -5.43 -4.12 -5.38
N ALA A 219 -4.15 -4.01 -5.74
CA ALA A 219 -3.46 -2.72 -5.73
C ALA A 219 -4.01 -1.76 -6.79
N TRP A 220 -4.38 -2.29 -7.96
CA TRP A 220 -5.06 -1.54 -9.02
C TRP A 220 -6.41 -1.01 -8.52
N TYR A 221 -7.23 -1.85 -7.89
CA TYR A 221 -8.54 -1.47 -7.34
C TYR A 221 -8.42 -0.36 -6.30
N ARG A 222 -7.44 -0.45 -5.38
CA ARG A 222 -7.15 0.62 -4.40
C ARG A 222 -6.86 1.96 -5.10
N ARG A 223 -6.04 1.95 -6.15
CA ARG A 223 -5.68 3.16 -6.90
C ARG A 223 -6.87 3.72 -7.66
N PHE A 224 -7.66 2.84 -8.28
CA PHE A 224 -8.89 3.22 -8.96
C PHE A 224 -9.84 3.93 -8.00
N LEU A 225 -10.09 3.38 -6.81
CA LEU A 225 -10.94 4.03 -5.79
C LEU A 225 -10.39 5.39 -5.33
N ASN A 226 -9.07 5.50 -5.16
CA ASN A 226 -8.43 6.77 -4.78
C ASN A 226 -8.54 7.84 -5.89
N ARG A 227 -8.58 7.44 -7.16
CA ARG A 227 -8.71 8.37 -8.29
C ARG A 227 -10.15 8.67 -8.68
N ALA A 228 -11.05 7.72 -8.46
CA ALA A 228 -12.47 7.87 -8.73
C ALA A 228 -13.19 8.71 -7.68
N SER A 229 -12.63 8.88 -6.48
CA SER A 229 -13.24 9.67 -5.40
C SER A 229 -12.91 11.18 -5.51
N PRO A 230 -13.86 12.04 -5.91
CA PRO A 230 -13.60 13.47 -6.09
C PRO A 230 -13.33 14.20 -4.76
N ASN A 231 -13.89 13.68 -3.67
CA ASN A 231 -13.72 14.25 -2.33
C ASN A 231 -12.33 14.03 -1.74
N ARG A 232 -11.59 13.00 -2.21
CA ARG A 232 -10.25 12.65 -1.70
C ARG A 232 -9.14 13.48 -2.36
N GLN A 233 -9.42 14.07 -3.52
CA GLN A 233 -8.49 14.91 -4.27
C GLN A 233 -8.60 16.40 -3.94
N ARG A 234 -9.50 16.81 -3.03
CA ARG A 234 -9.45 18.18 -2.52
C ARG A 234 -8.20 18.28 -1.65
N PRO A 235 -7.14 19.02 -2.05
CA PRO A 235 -6.11 19.38 -1.10
C PRO A 235 -6.83 20.04 0.08
N SER A 236 -6.56 19.57 1.30
CA SER A 236 -7.00 20.24 2.51
C SER A 236 -6.50 21.67 2.36
N THR A 237 -7.44 22.58 2.06
CA THR A 237 -7.12 24.00 2.01
C THR A 237 -6.54 24.28 3.38
N PRO A 238 -5.25 24.66 3.50
CA PRO A 238 -4.70 24.94 4.82
C PRO A 238 -5.62 25.99 5.37
N THR A 239 -6.37 25.66 6.42
CA THR A 239 -7.26 26.59 7.08
C THR A 239 -6.36 27.76 7.40
N SER A 240 -6.49 28.85 6.64
CA SER A 240 -5.69 30.02 6.90
C SER A 240 -6.18 30.42 8.28
N ARG A 241 -5.38 30.12 9.31
CA ARG A 241 -5.45 30.80 10.58
C ARG A 241 -5.18 32.24 10.20
N ARG A 242 -6.26 32.93 9.83
CA ARG A 242 -6.33 34.36 9.78
C ARG A 242 -5.77 34.77 11.15
N PRO A 243 -4.68 35.55 11.21
CA PRO A 243 -4.22 36.09 12.46
C PRO A 243 -5.29 37.10 12.87
N ASP A 244 -6.37 36.60 13.47
CA ASP A 244 -7.30 37.45 14.17
C ASP A 244 -6.46 38.07 15.28
N GLY A 245 -6.27 39.38 15.21
CA GLY A 245 -5.29 40.17 15.96
C GLY A 245 -5.52 40.20 17.46
N LYS A 246 -6.16 39.19 18.03
CA LYS A 246 -6.34 38.99 19.45
C LYS A 246 -5.04 38.41 20.00
N VAL A 247 -4.15 39.33 20.35
CA VAL A 247 -3.01 39.07 21.22
C VAL A 247 -3.53 38.29 22.44
N PRO A 248 -3.02 37.07 22.72
CA PRO A 248 -3.42 36.36 23.93
C PRO A 248 -3.04 37.24 25.13
N LYS A 249 -4.05 37.64 25.90
CA LYS A 249 -3.90 38.49 27.07
C LYS A 249 -2.97 37.76 28.04
N LYS A 250 -1.73 38.24 28.15
CA LYS A 250 -0.72 37.73 29.08
C LYS A 250 -1.34 37.74 30.47
N ASN A 251 -1.46 36.56 31.09
CA ASN A 251 -1.91 36.42 32.47
C ASN A 251 -0.92 37.19 33.35
N GLN A 252 -1.28 38.41 33.73
CA GLN A 252 -0.59 39.14 34.78
C GLN A 252 -0.85 38.36 36.07
N GLN A 253 0.17 37.64 36.54
CA GLN A 253 0.22 37.10 37.88
C GLN A 253 -0.04 38.26 38.84
N ARG A 254 -1.15 38.18 39.56
CA ARG A 254 -1.46 39.12 40.63
C ARG A 254 -0.33 39.06 41.66
N PRO A 255 0.28 40.19 42.04
CA PRO A 255 1.24 40.21 43.12
C PRO A 255 0.53 39.79 44.41
N ILE A 256 1.07 38.75 45.05
CA ILE A 256 0.70 38.34 46.40
C ILE A 256 1.09 39.50 47.32
N LEU A 257 0.12 40.35 47.63
CA LEU A 257 0.23 41.36 48.68
C LEU A 257 -0.61 40.92 49.87
N ALA A 258 0.06 40.98 51.01
CA ALA A 258 -0.48 41.10 52.36
C ALA A 258 -1.17 39.86 52.95
N ARG A 259 -0.37 38.96 53.53
CA ARG A 259 -0.72 38.38 54.84
C ARG A 259 0.03 39.17 55.91
N ARG A 260 -0.63 40.19 56.47
CA ARG A 260 -0.12 40.96 57.62
C ARG A 260 -1.03 40.67 58.82
N ARG A 261 -0.37 40.15 59.86
CA ARG A 261 -0.80 39.99 61.27
C ARG A 261 -1.88 38.96 61.55
#